data_AF-A0A6B3IEH7-F1
#
_entry.id   AF-A0A6B3IEH7-F1
#
_cell.length_a   1.000
_cell.length_b   1.000
_cell.length_c   1.000
_cell.angle_alpha   90.00
_cell.angle_beta   90.00
_cell.angle_gamma   90.00
#
_symmetry.space_group_name_H-M   'P 1'
#
loop_
_entity.id
_entity.type
_entity.pdbx_description
1 polymer ?
#
loop_
_entity_poly.entity_id
_entity_poly.type
_entity_poly.pdbx_seq_one_letter_code
_entity_poly.pdbx_strand_id
1 'polypeptide(L)' 'MPIAATGELIAEAAARRGAVAAFNVITLEHAEAIVEGAEAARAPVILQISENAVKY' A
#
# COMPACT_ATOMS: atom_id res chain seq x y z
N MET A 1 -0.67 2.98 -11.03
CA MET A 1 -1.70 2.20 -10.27
C MET A 1 -2.84 3.12 -9.82
N PRO A 2 -4.13 2.75 -9.94
CA PRO A 2 -5.23 3.56 -9.41
C PRO A 2 -5.38 3.42 -7.89
N ILE A 3 -6.00 4.42 -7.24
CA ILE A 3 -6.44 4.30 -5.84
C ILE A 3 -7.62 3.33 -5.80
N ALA A 4 -7.60 2.41 -4.84
CA ALA A 4 -8.65 1.41 -4.63
C ALA A 4 -9.08 1.39 -3.16
N ALA A 5 -10.29 0.90 -2.90
CA ALA A 5 -10.75 0.73 -1.53
C ALA A 5 -9.96 -0.41 -0.86
N THR A 6 -9.44 -0.18 0.35
CA THR A 6 -8.70 -1.20 1.11
C THR A 6 -9.49 -2.50 1.27
N GLY A 7 -10.81 -2.40 1.46
CA GLY A 7 -11.68 -3.56 1.59
C GLY A 7 -11.67 -4.49 0.36
N GLU A 8 -11.61 -3.92 -0.85
CA GLU A 8 -11.54 -4.69 -2.09
C GLU A 8 -10.22 -5.44 -2.19
N LEU A 9 -9.10 -4.76 -1.92
CA LEU A 9 -7.77 -5.37 -1.93
C LEU A 9 -7.65 -6.54 -0.94
N ILE A 10 -8.20 -6.38 0.27
CA ILE A 10 -8.21 -7.44 1.29
C ILE A 10 -9.13 -8.59 0.90
N ALA A 11 -10.33 -8.31 0.36
CA ALA A 11 -11.26 -9.35 -0.08
C ALA A 11 -10.67 -10.20 -1.21
N GLU A 12 -10.06 -9.57 -2.23
CA GLU A 12 -9.36 -10.26 -3.31
C GLU A 12 -8.19 -11.11 -2.80
N ALA A 13 -7.38 -10.55 -1.89
CA ALA A 13 -6.28 -11.28 -1.27
C ALA A 13 -6.77 -12.50 -0.48
N ALA A 14 -7.84 -12.36 0.30
CA ALA A 14 -8.43 -13.47 1.04
C ALA A 14 -8.97 -14.57 0.10
N ALA A 15 -9.66 -14.19 -0.98
CA ALA A 15 -10.20 -15.14 -1.96
C ALA A 15 -9.10 -16.02 -2.60
N ARG A 16 -7.91 -15.45 -2.83
CA ARG A 16 -6.73 -16.18 -3.33
C ARG A 16 -5.83 -16.77 -2.24
N ARG A 17 -6.25 -16.77 -0.97
CA ARG A 17 -5.46 -17.21 0.20
C ARG A 17 -4.10 -16.53 0.32
N GLY A 18 -4.05 -15.23 0.00
CA GLY A 18 -2.87 -14.40 0.04
C GLY A 18 -3.02 -13.21 1.01
N ALA A 19 -2.11 -12.25 0.87
CA ALA A 19 -2.07 -11.02 1.65
C ALA A 19 -1.80 -9.81 0.75
N VAL A 20 -1.98 -8.62 1.32
CA VAL A 20 -1.57 -7.32 0.75
C VAL A 20 -0.58 -6.70 1.72
N ALA A 21 0.56 -6.26 1.22
CA ALA A 21 1.55 -5.57 2.05
C ALA A 21 1.06 -4.16 2.38
N ALA A 22 1.22 -3.76 3.65
CA ALA A 22 0.88 -2.44 4.12
C ALA A 22 2.13 -1.80 4.74
N PHE A 23 2.51 -0.63 4.22
CA PHE A 23 3.72 0.08 4.64
C PHE A 23 3.34 1.45 5.16
N ASN A 24 3.91 1.82 6.31
CA ASN A 24 3.78 3.19 6.82
C ASN A 24 4.63 4.13 5.95
N VAL A 25 4.00 5.12 5.36
CA VAL A 25 4.68 6.21 4.64
C VAL A 25 5.01 7.31 5.64
N ILE A 26 6.24 7.83 5.55
CA ILE A 26 6.76 8.89 6.44
C ILE A 26 7.23 10.10 5.64
N THR A 27 7.80 9.89 4.45
CA THR A 27 8.21 10.96 3.53
C THR A 27 7.75 10.65 2.10
N LEU A 28 7.92 11.60 1.18
CA LEU A 28 7.62 11.40 -0.24
C LEU A 28 8.47 10.28 -0.84
N GLU A 29 9.77 10.27 -0.56
CA GLU A 29 10.71 9.26 -1.06
C GLU A 29 10.32 7.85 -0.58
N HIS A 30 9.73 7.75 0.62
CA HIS A 30 9.21 6.48 1.11
C HIS A 30 8.00 6.01 0.27
N ALA A 31 7.06 6.91 -0.03
CA ALA A 31 5.92 6.58 -0.88
C ALA A 31 6.37 6.16 -2.28
N GLU A 32 7.31 6.89 -2.89
CA GLU A 32 7.88 6.58 -4.20
C GLU A 32 8.54 5.21 -4.22
N ALA A 33 9.41 4.91 -3.25
CA ALA A 33 10.10 3.63 -3.16
C ALA A 33 9.12 2.46 -2.96
N ILE A 34 8.07 2.64 -2.15
CA ILE A 34 7.06 1.59 -1.94
C ILE A 34 6.27 1.35 -3.23
N VAL A 35 5.85 2.41 -3.93
CA VAL A 35 5.09 2.27 -5.19
C VAL A 35 5.96 1.64 -6.28
N GLU A 36 7.20 2.09 -6.46
CA GLU A 36 8.13 1.50 -7.42
C GLU A 36 8.37 0.01 -7.14
N GLY A 37 8.57 -0.35 -5.86
CA GLY A 37 8.71 -1.75 -5.45
C GLY A 37 7.45 -2.58 -5.72
N ALA A 38 6.27 -2.03 -5.46
CA ALA A 38 5.00 -2.70 -5.72
C ALA A 38 4.74 -2.89 -7.23
N GLU A 39 5.07 -1.90 -8.05
CA GLU A 39 4.99 -1.98 -9.51
C GLU A 39 5.95 -3.04 -10.06
N ALA A 40 7.21 -3.04 -9.61
CA ALA A 40 8.20 -4.05 -9.99
C ALA A 40 7.77 -5.46 -9.59
N ALA A 41 7.18 -5.62 -8.40
CA ALA A 41 6.63 -6.88 -7.92
C ALA A 41 5.29 -7.28 -8.58
N ARG A 42 4.68 -6.38 -9.36
CA ARG A 42 3.34 -6.53 -9.96
C ARG A 42 2.29 -6.90 -8.90
N ALA A 43 2.33 -6.21 -7.76
CA ALA A 43 1.47 -6.49 -6.62
C ALA A 43 0.71 -5.24 -6.16
N PRO A 44 -0.52 -5.39 -5.62
CA PRO A 44 -1.17 -4.30 -4.91
C PRO A 44 -0.43 -3.98 -3.60
N VAL A 45 -0.53 -2.73 -3.15
CA VAL A 45 0.10 -2.25 -1.92
C VAL A 45 -0.83 -1.26 -1.20
N ILE A 46 -0.76 -1.25 0.14
CA ILE A 46 -1.42 -0.25 0.98
C ILE A 46 -0.35 0.72 1.49
N LEU A 47 -0.51 2.00 1.16
CA LEU A 47 0.25 3.09 1.77
C LEU A 47 -0.51 3.58 3.00
N GLN A 48 0.05 3.34 4.19
CA GLN A 48 -0.54 3.72 5.46
C GLN A 48 0.02 5.06 5.92
N ILE A 49 -0.85 5.99 6.29
CA ILE A 49 -0.46 7.26 6.87
C ILE A 49 -0.96 7.28 8.32
N SER A 50 -0.03 7.47 9.26
CA SER A 50 -0.40 7.67 10.67
C SER A 50 -0.76 9.13 10.93
N GLU A 51 -1.54 9.42 11.97
CA GLU A 51 -1.82 10.81 12.39
C GLU A 51 -0.53 11.61 12.66
N ASN A 52 0.50 10.93 13.19
CA ASN A 52 1.82 11.54 13.36
C ASN A 52 2.43 11.91 12.01
N ALA A 53 2.33 11.06 10.99
CA ALA A 53 2.83 11.36 9.65
C ALA A 53 2.05 12.49 8.96
N VAL A 54 0.76 12.67 9.24
CA VAL A 54 -0.02 13.82 8.72
C VAL A 54 0.44 15.15 9.33
N LYS A 55 0.94 15.12 10.56
CA LYS A 55 1.34 16.33 11.29
C LYS A 55 2.59 17.00 10.72
N TYR A 56 3.45 16.24 10.05
CA TYR A 56 4.76 16.67 9.55
C TYR A 56 4.77 16.75 8.03
#